data_AF-A0A451GGI3-F1
#
_entry.id   AF-A0A451GGI3-F1
#
_cell.length_a   1.000
_cell.length_b   1.000
_cell.length_c   1.000
_cell.angle_alpha   90.00
_cell.angle_beta   90.00
_cell.angle_gamma   90.00
#
_symmetry.space_group_name_H-M   'P 1'
#
loop_
_entity.id
_entity.type
_entity.pdbx_description
1 polymer ?
#
loop_
_entity_poly.entity_id
_entity_poly.type
_entity_poly.pdbx_seq_one_letter_code
_entity_poly.pdbx_strand_id
1 'polypeptide(L)'
;PRDRLHTDCNTPGENNLAMPLRERLKLSVPEDVMVAGFDDITSSRWHPYRLTTIRQPVEAMVDDALELLNLDDPEEALERGINRVHKVRLIWRSTITPPKYPK
;
A
#
# COMPACT_ATOMS: atom_id res chain seq x y z
N PRO A 1 23.15 10.71 31.98
CA PRO A 1 23.44 10.17 30.63
C PRO A 1 22.72 8.83 30.45
N ARG A 2 21.49 8.84 29.93
CA ARG A 2 20.72 7.62 29.71
C ARG A 2 20.10 7.66 28.32
N ASP A 3 20.24 6.49 27.71
CA ASP A 3 20.17 6.22 26.30
C ASP A 3 18.80 6.40 25.65
N ARG A 4 18.91 6.73 24.36
CA ARG A 4 17.92 6.62 23.28
C ARG A 4 16.69 5.77 23.60
N LEU A 5 15.54 6.43 23.54
CA LEU A 5 14.29 5.83 23.12
C LEU A 5 14.48 5.20 21.73
N HIS A 6 14.78 3.90 21.70
CA HIS A 6 14.51 3.06 20.54
C HIS A 6 12.98 3.02 20.41
N THR A 7 12.42 3.82 19.50
CA THR A 7 11.04 3.62 19.06
C THR A 7 11.03 2.31 18.28
N ASP A 8 10.65 1.24 18.97
CA ASP A 8 10.36 -0.05 18.37
C ASP A 8 9.05 0.10 17.57
N CYS A 9 9.18 0.57 16.33
CA CYS A 9 8.07 0.70 15.39
C CYS A 9 7.62 -0.65 14.81
N ASN A 10 7.85 -1.76 15.50
CA ASN A 10 7.38 -3.08 15.10
C ASN A 10 5.90 -3.29 15.46
N THR A 11 5.05 -2.29 15.21
CA THR A 11 3.61 -2.49 15.21
C THR A 11 3.24 -3.32 13.97
N PRO A 12 2.58 -4.48 14.13
CA PRO A 12 2.06 -5.25 13.00
C PRO A 12 0.83 -4.53 12.43
N GLY A 13 1.06 -3.43 11.73
CA GLY A 13 0.03 -2.66 11.03
C GLY A 13 -0.17 -3.22 9.64
N GLU A 14 -1.34 -3.84 9.43
CA GLU A 14 -2.13 -4.08 8.20
C GLU A 14 -1.46 -4.67 6.93
N ASN A 15 -0.15 -4.52 6.72
CA ASN A 15 0.57 -4.92 5.50
C ASN A 15 1.63 -6.01 5.74
N ASN A 16 1.70 -6.63 6.92
CA ASN A 16 2.81 -7.53 7.31
C ASN A 16 2.52 -9.03 7.13
N LEU A 17 1.63 -9.43 6.21
CA LEU A 17 1.20 -10.83 6.06
C LEU A 17 2.31 -11.79 5.59
N ALA A 18 3.38 -11.31 4.96
CA ALA A 18 4.45 -12.19 4.47
C ALA A 18 5.24 -12.90 5.59
N MET A 19 5.39 -12.28 6.77
CA MET A 19 6.16 -12.87 7.87
C MET A 19 5.43 -14.02 8.56
N PRO A 20 4.14 -13.87 8.95
CA PRO A 20 3.37 -14.98 9.53
C PRO A 20 3.24 -16.17 8.58
N LEU A 21 3.14 -15.95 7.26
CA LEU A 21 3.08 -17.04 6.27
C LEU A 21 4.36 -17.90 6.29
N ARG A 22 5.53 -17.26 6.35
CA ARG A 22 6.83 -17.94 6.40
C ARG A 22 7.06 -18.63 7.74
N GLU A 23 6.77 -17.95 8.84
CA GLU A 23 7.13 -18.43 10.18
C GLU A 23 6.11 -19.42 10.76
N ARG A 24 4.81 -19.22 10.53
CA ARG A 24 3.75 -20.02 11.17
C ARG A 24 3.22 -21.12 10.26
N LEU A 25 3.16 -20.88 8.96
CA LEU A 25 2.62 -21.84 7.98
C LEU A 25 3.70 -22.58 7.19
N LYS A 26 4.98 -22.20 7.34
CA LYS A 26 6.13 -22.77 6.61
C LYS A 26 5.98 -22.70 5.08
N LEU A 27 5.22 -21.73 4.57
CA LEU A 27 5.03 -21.50 3.15
C LEU A 27 6.11 -20.53 2.64
N SER A 28 6.69 -20.85 1.49
CA SER A 28 7.67 -20.01 0.80
C SER A 28 6.96 -18.93 -0.03
N VAL A 29 7.51 -17.72 0.00
CA VAL A 29 7.01 -16.58 -0.79
C VAL A 29 8.18 -16.08 -1.63
N PRO A 30 8.08 -16.01 -2.97
CA PRO A 30 6.87 -16.12 -3.80
C PRO A 30 6.52 -17.53 -4.30
N GLU A 31 7.23 -18.58 -3.90
CA GLU A 31 7.20 -19.89 -4.55
C GLU A 31 5.89 -20.67 -4.31
N ASP A 32 5.43 -20.72 -3.05
CA ASP A 32 4.19 -21.42 -2.68
C ASP A 32 2.99 -20.45 -2.67
N VAL A 33 3.23 -19.21 -2.25
CA VAL A 33 2.22 -18.15 -2.18
C VAL A 33 2.84 -16.82 -2.61
N MET A 34 2.13 -16.09 -3.48
CA MET A 34 2.47 -14.72 -3.82
C MET A 34 1.67 -13.73 -2.97
N VAL A 35 2.31 -12.65 -2.54
CA VAL A 35 1.70 -11.64 -1.67
C VAL A 35 1.87 -10.25 -2.30
N ALA A 36 0.76 -9.55 -2.47
CA ALA A 36 0.72 -8.13 -2.83
C ALA A 36 0.30 -7.31 -1.60
N GLY A 37 0.96 -6.18 -1.35
CA GLY A 37 0.52 -5.19 -0.37
C GLY A 37 -0.16 -3.98 -1.01
N PHE A 38 -0.74 -3.12 -0.19
CA PHE A 38 -1.44 -1.91 -0.61
C PHE A 38 -0.69 -0.65 -0.13
N ASP A 39 -0.97 0.50 -0.74
CA ASP A 39 -0.47 1.85 -0.41
C ASP A 39 1.04 2.14 -0.50
N ASP A 40 1.90 1.14 -0.66
CA ASP A 40 3.36 1.34 -0.74
C ASP A 40 3.97 2.14 0.43
N ILE A 41 3.43 1.94 1.64
CA ILE A 41 3.92 2.58 2.86
C ILE A 41 5.36 2.18 3.20
N THR A 42 6.06 2.97 4.03
CA THR A 42 7.48 2.77 4.35
C THR A 42 7.81 1.36 4.86
N SER A 43 6.94 0.74 5.65
CA SER A 43 7.13 -0.61 6.19
C SER A 43 7.16 -1.70 5.10
N SER A 44 6.51 -1.49 3.95
CA SER A 44 6.55 -2.42 2.82
C SER A 44 7.98 -2.60 2.24
N ARG A 45 8.86 -1.62 2.49
CA ARG A 45 10.25 -1.60 2.02
C ARG A 45 11.21 -2.30 2.97
N TRP A 46 10.79 -2.61 4.19
CA TRP A 46 11.70 -3.21 5.18
C TRP A 46 12.28 -4.51 4.67
N HIS A 47 13.56 -4.70 4.97
CA HIS A 47 14.36 -5.79 4.43
C HIS A 47 13.74 -7.20 4.59
N PRO A 48 13.10 -7.56 5.72
CA PRO A 48 12.47 -8.87 5.86
C PRO A 48 11.20 -9.07 5.01
N TYR A 49 10.56 -8.00 4.51
CA TYR A 49 9.27 -8.10 3.81
C TYR A 49 9.38 -7.86 2.31
N ARG A 50 10.01 -6.74 1.91
CA ARG A 50 10.17 -6.30 0.51
C ARG A 50 8.93 -6.64 -0.34
N LEU A 51 7.76 -6.15 0.09
CA LEU A 51 6.46 -6.50 -0.49
C LEU A 51 6.24 -5.80 -1.83
N THR A 52 5.83 -6.55 -2.85
CA THR A 52 5.30 -5.94 -4.07
C THR A 52 3.99 -5.23 -3.72
N THR A 53 3.86 -3.95 -4.03
CA THR A 53 2.70 -3.13 -3.62
C THR A 53 2.06 -2.39 -4.78
N ILE A 54 0.77 -2.10 -4.66
CA ILE A 54 0.11 -1.10 -5.52
C ILE A 54 0.26 0.26 -4.85
N ARG A 55 0.96 1.19 -5.50
CA ARG A 55 1.06 2.58 -5.04
C ARG A 55 -0.14 3.36 -5.55
N GLN A 56 -0.92 3.87 -4.61
CA GLN A 56 -2.03 4.77 -4.89
C GLN A 56 -1.52 6.19 -5.21
N PRO A 57 -2.16 6.91 -6.13
CA PRO A 57 -1.86 8.32 -6.40
C PRO A 57 -2.59 9.21 -5.39
N VAL A 58 -2.12 9.19 -4.14
CA VAL A 58 -2.78 9.86 -3.00
C VAL A 58 -2.99 11.35 -3.26
N GLU A 59 -2.01 12.02 -3.87
CA GLU A 59 -2.11 13.44 -4.20
C GLU A 59 -3.30 13.73 -5.14
N ALA A 60 -3.43 12.95 -6.21
CA ALA A 60 -4.55 13.12 -7.15
C ALA A 60 -5.91 12.77 -6.52
N MET A 61 -5.95 11.80 -5.59
CA MET A 61 -7.18 11.49 -4.87
C MET A 61 -7.59 12.62 -3.92
N VAL A 62 -6.63 13.31 -3.31
CA VAL A 62 -6.89 14.48 -2.46
C VAL A 62 -7.40 15.64 -3.29
N ASP A 63 -6.75 15.92 -4.42
CA ASP A 63 -7.17 16.98 -5.34
C ASP A 63 -8.62 16.76 -5.82
N ASP A 64 -8.93 15.55 -6.30
CA ASP A 64 -10.30 15.21 -6.73
C ASP A 64 -11.30 15.30 -5.56
N ALA A 65 -10.91 14.89 -4.34
CA ALA A 65 -11.79 14.99 -3.18
C ALA A 65 -12.09 16.46 -2.82
N LEU A 66 -11.11 17.35 -2.92
CA LEU A 66 -11.30 18.78 -2.68
C LEU A 66 -12.19 19.43 -3.74
N GLU A 67 -12.00 19.06 -5.02
CA GLU A 67 -12.88 19.49 -6.12
C GLU A 67 -14.33 19.04 -5.88
N LEU A 68 -14.52 17.76 -5.54
CA LEU A 68 -15.85 17.19 -5.31
C LEU A 68 -16.58 17.82 -4.13
N LEU A 69 -15.87 18.26 -3.10
CA LEU A 69 -16.45 18.91 -1.94
C LEU A 69 -16.91 20.35 -2.22
N ASN A 70 -16.55 20.92 -3.37
CA ASN A 70 -16.92 22.27 -3.81
C ASN A 70 -16.79 23.32 -2.70
N LEU A 71 -15.64 23.35 -2.01
CA LEU A 71 -15.44 24.18 -0.81
C LEU A 71 -15.59 25.69 -1.09
N ASP A 72 -15.48 26.11 -2.34
CA ASP A 72 -15.66 27.49 -2.77
C ASP A 72 -17.14 27.91 -2.86
N ASP A 73 -18.07 26.95 -3.04
CA ASP A 73 -19.53 27.19 -3.03
C ASP A 73 -20.27 26.07 -2.25
N PRO A 74 -20.26 26.13 -0.91
CA PRO A 74 -20.81 25.06 -0.07
C PRO A 74 -22.34 25.02 -0.01
N GLU A 75 -23.04 26.02 -0.57
CA GLU A 75 -24.52 26.01 -0.64
C GLU A 75 -25.04 25.20 -1.84
N GLU A 76 -24.18 24.93 -2.83
CA GLU A 76 -24.53 24.08 -3.96
C GLU A 76 -24.61 22.60 -3.54
N ALA A 77 -25.62 21.90 -4.04
CA ALA A 77 -25.81 20.50 -3.71
C ALA A 77 -24.70 19.65 -4.34
N LEU A 78 -23.99 18.88 -3.49
CA LEU A 78 -22.97 17.94 -3.96
C LEU A 78 -23.58 16.93 -4.94
N GLU A 79 -23.01 16.86 -6.14
CA GLU A 79 -23.32 15.83 -7.11
C GLU A 79 -23.01 14.44 -6.55
N ARG A 80 -24.01 13.56 -6.56
CA ARG A 80 -23.89 12.19 -6.02
C ARG A 80 -23.60 11.19 -7.13
N GLY A 81 -22.89 10.12 -6.77
CA GLY A 81 -22.61 9.02 -7.70
C GLY A 81 -21.48 9.32 -8.69
N ILE A 82 -20.63 10.30 -8.40
CA ILE A 82 -19.45 10.58 -9.22
C ILE A 82 -18.43 9.45 -9.05
N ASN A 83 -17.92 8.96 -10.17
CA ASN A 83 -16.85 7.95 -10.22
C ASN A 83 -15.60 8.57 -10.86
N ARG A 84 -14.53 8.70 -10.08
CA ARG A 84 -13.20 9.12 -10.55
C ARG A 84 -12.26 7.92 -10.55
N VAL A 85 -11.66 7.64 -11.71
CA VAL A 85 -10.75 6.50 -11.88
C VAL A 85 -9.31 7.00 -11.94
N HIS A 86 -8.50 6.60 -10.97
CA HIS A 86 -7.09 6.94 -10.95
C HIS A 86 -6.20 5.78 -11.40
N LYS A 87 -5.19 6.11 -12.21
CA LYS A 87 -4.18 5.14 -12.64
C LYS A 87 -3.20 4.87 -11.49
N VAL A 88 -3.24 3.66 -10.95
CA VAL A 88 -2.28 3.19 -9.94
C VAL A 88 -0.97 2.72 -10.57
N ARG A 89 0.08 2.59 -9.75
CA ARG A 89 1.36 1.99 -10.16
C ARG A 89 1.66 0.73 -9.36
N LEU A 90 2.04 -0.34 -10.05
CA LEU A 90 2.54 -1.55 -9.40
C LEU A 90 4.04 -1.39 -9.11
N ILE A 91 4.42 -1.52 -7.84
CA ILE A 91 5.78 -1.43 -7.35
C ILE A 91 6.30 -2.84 -7.10
N TRP A 92 7.09 -3.34 -8.06
CA TRP A 92 7.67 -4.67 -8.01
C TRP A 92 8.74 -4.81 -6.92
N ARG A 93 8.64 -5.88 -6.13
CA ARG A 93 9.67 -6.31 -5.18
C ARG A 93 9.77 -7.85 -5.18
N SER A 94 10.03 -8.49 -4.04
CA SER A 94 10.40 -9.92 -3.99
C SER A 94 9.24 -10.87 -3.73
N THR A 95 8.03 -10.39 -3.45
CA THR A 95 6.91 -11.24 -3.02
C THR A 95 5.95 -11.64 -4.14
N ILE A 96 6.19 -11.19 -5.37
CA ILE A 96 5.47 -11.62 -6.57
C ILE A 96 6.50 -11.86 -7.67
N THR A 97 6.41 -13.00 -8.34
CA THR A 97 7.20 -13.26 -9.54
C THR A 97 6.57 -12.52 -10.73
N PRO A 98 7.31 -11.62 -11.43
CA PRO A 98 6.79 -10.96 -12.61
C PRO A 98 6.35 -12.00 -13.66
N PRO A 99 5.21 -11.78 -14.36
CA PRO A 99 4.75 -12.71 -15.38
C PRO A 99 5.80 -12.86 -16.48
N LYS A 100 6.03 -14.10 -16.93
CA LYS A 100 7.03 -14.45 -17.95
C LYS A 100 6.69 -13.92 -19.35
N TYR A 101 5.50 -13.35 -19.54
CA TYR A 101 5.04 -12.82 -20.83
C TYR A 101 4.80 -11.31 -20.71
N PRO A 102 5.41 -10.48 -21.57
CA PRO A 102 5.09 -9.06 -21.63
C PRO A 102 3.66 -8.88 -22.18
N LYS A 103 2.98 -7.86 -21.65
CA LYS A 103 1.71 -7.35 -22.21
C LYS A 103 1.98 -6.52 -23.46
#